data_AF-A0A7S0BEG1-F1
#
_entry.id   AF-A0A7S0BEG1-F1
#
_cell.length_a   1.000
_cell.length_b   1.000
_cell.length_c   1.000
_cell.angle_alpha   90.00
_cell.angle_beta   90.00
_cell.angle_gamma   90.00
#
_symmetry.space_group_name_H-M   'P 1'
#
loop_
_entity.id
_entity.type
_entity.pdbx_description
1 polymer ?
#
loop_
_entity_poly.entity_id
_entity_poly.type
_entity_poly.pdbx_seq_one_letter_code
_entity_poly.pdbx_strand_id
1 'polypeptide(L)'
;GEQVGSKNSGDYSNRAAAAQKSTSFLTLFDQPPVHSDVVYVLVDLILRQDPSRLKGKNLEIESKLGIIYDKSSGSRVADDIPVCTSSALRSAYHQDMRFSSTVNLQSFKTVNEMLNKWVVKSPRRSEIDCKHVTDVDTYY
;
A
#
# COMPACT_ATOMS: atom_id res chain seq x y z
N GLY A 1 1.45 80.47 23.21
CA GLY A 1 0.28 79.57 23.19
C GLY A 1 0.80 78.22 22.79
N GLU A 2 0.86 77.26 23.70
CA GLU A 2 -0.23 76.50 24.33
C GLU A 2 -0.20 75.08 23.78
N GLN A 3 -0.23 74.15 24.73
CA GLN A 3 -0.21 72.71 24.54
C GLN A 3 -1.50 72.18 23.92
N VAL A 4 -1.46 70.91 23.49
CA VAL A 4 -2.35 69.80 23.91
C VAL A 4 -2.68 68.92 22.71
N GLY A 5 -2.30 67.64 22.82
CA GLY A 5 -2.69 66.59 21.88
C GLY A 5 -2.22 65.24 22.40
N SER A 6 -2.81 64.78 23.50
CA SER A 6 -2.50 63.50 24.14
C SER A 6 -3.35 62.35 23.61
N LYS A 7 -2.80 61.14 23.76
CA LYS A 7 -3.45 59.83 24.05
C LYS A 7 -3.74 58.87 22.90
N ASN A 8 -2.98 57.78 22.96
CA ASN A 8 -3.43 56.38 23.07
C ASN A 8 -4.51 55.89 22.11
N SER A 9 -4.07 55.23 21.04
CA SER A 9 -4.74 54.07 20.45
C SER A 9 -3.67 52.99 20.30
N GLY A 10 -3.52 52.08 21.25
CA GLY A 10 -4.44 50.96 21.38
C GLY A 10 -3.89 49.78 20.58
N ASP A 11 -2.68 49.35 20.92
CA ASP A 11 -2.02 48.14 20.40
C ASP A 11 -2.71 46.90 21.00
N TYR A 12 -3.91 46.60 20.50
CA TYR A 12 -4.72 45.44 20.91
C TYR A 12 -5.45 44.85 19.71
N SER A 13 -4.72 44.34 18.72
CA SER A 13 -5.32 43.52 17.66
C SER A 13 -4.56 42.24 17.32
N ASN A 14 -3.45 41.91 18.02
CA ASN A 14 -2.70 40.66 17.83
C ASN A 14 -3.08 39.54 18.83
N ARG A 15 -4.34 39.48 19.26
CA ARG A 15 -4.85 38.40 20.14
C ARG A 15 -6.27 37.95 19.75
N ALA A 16 -6.45 37.36 18.57
CA ALA A 16 -7.60 36.49 18.29
C ALA A 16 -7.49 35.72 16.96
N ALA A 17 -6.29 35.25 16.61
CA ALA A 17 -6.16 34.21 15.58
C ALA A 17 -5.17 33.14 16.03
N ALA A 18 -5.24 32.76 17.31
CA ALA A 18 -4.87 31.41 17.69
C ALA A 18 -5.93 30.51 17.04
N ALA A 19 -5.67 30.14 15.78
CA ALA A 19 -6.36 29.06 15.13
C ALA A 19 -6.35 27.90 16.12
N GLN A 20 -7.51 27.60 16.71
CA GLN A 20 -7.75 26.28 17.28
C GLN A 20 -7.54 25.31 16.12
N LYS A 21 -6.29 24.84 15.98
CA LYS A 21 -6.02 23.58 15.31
C LYS A 21 -6.83 22.59 16.12
N SER A 22 -8.03 22.31 15.64
CA SER A 22 -8.73 21.07 15.96
C SER A 22 -7.73 19.99 15.60
N THR A 23 -6.98 19.53 16.60
CA THR A 23 -6.18 18.32 16.51
C THR A 23 -7.21 17.21 16.41
N SER A 24 -7.61 16.91 15.18
CA SER A 24 -8.48 15.79 14.88
C SER A 24 -7.86 14.56 15.53
N PHE A 25 -8.52 14.03 16.56
CA PHE A 25 -8.14 12.75 17.12
C PHE A 25 -8.24 11.71 16.01
N LEU A 26 -7.12 11.03 15.74
CA LEU A 26 -7.04 10.09 14.63
C LEU A 26 -7.92 8.85 14.88
N THR A 27 -8.09 8.50 16.16
CA THR A 27 -9.03 7.48 16.65
C THR A 27 -9.57 7.90 18.02
N LEU A 28 -10.63 7.23 18.50
CA LEU A 28 -11.22 7.45 19.83
C LEU A 28 -10.20 7.28 20.98
N PHE A 29 -9.11 6.53 20.76
CA PHE A 29 -8.10 6.20 21.78
C PHE A 29 -6.78 6.97 21.61
N ASP A 30 -6.74 7.96 20.71
CA ASP A 30 -5.51 8.69 20.33
C ASP A 30 -4.36 7.76 19.91
N GLN A 31 -4.72 6.55 19.46
CA GLN A 31 -3.79 5.58 18.88
C GLN A 31 -3.77 5.75 17.37
N PRO A 32 -2.62 5.51 16.72
CA PRO A 32 -2.60 5.39 15.27
C PRO A 32 -3.57 4.30 14.83
N PRO A 33 -4.30 4.48 13.71
CA PRO A 33 -5.22 3.48 13.22
C PRO A 33 -4.44 2.20 12.99
N VAL A 34 -5.02 1.12 13.50
CA VAL A 34 -4.46 -0.21 13.36
C VAL A 34 -4.29 -0.51 11.87
N HIS A 35 -3.16 -1.12 11.48
CA HIS A 35 -2.92 -1.50 10.09
C HIS A 35 -4.11 -2.30 9.53
N SER A 36 -4.36 -2.19 8.22
CA SER A 36 -5.40 -2.95 7.52
C SER A 36 -5.35 -4.45 7.89
N ASP A 37 -6.51 -5.09 8.04
CA ASP A 37 -6.63 -6.53 8.36
C ASP A 37 -5.77 -7.41 7.44
N VAL A 38 -5.61 -7.01 6.18
CA VAL A 38 -4.74 -7.70 5.21
C VAL A 38 -3.29 -7.76 5.69
N VAL A 39 -2.78 -6.70 6.33
CA VAL A 39 -1.42 -6.66 6.90
C VAL A 39 -1.28 -7.69 8.01
N TYR A 40 -2.25 -7.80 8.90
CA TYR A 40 -2.22 -8.81 9.97
C TYR A 40 -2.22 -10.24 9.42
N VAL A 41 -3.07 -10.52 8.44
CA VAL A 41 -3.12 -11.84 7.80
C VAL A 41 -1.78 -12.18 7.13
N LEU A 42 -1.15 -11.22 6.46
CA LEU A 42 0.16 -11.43 5.83
C LEU A 42 1.27 -11.66 6.85
N VAL A 43 1.33 -10.86 7.92
CA VAL A 43 2.32 -11.03 9.00
C VAL A 43 2.15 -12.40 9.68
N ASP A 44 0.92 -12.77 10.00
CA ASP A 44 0.61 -14.08 10.58
C ASP A 44 1.00 -15.24 9.65
N LEU A 45 0.75 -15.11 8.34
CA LEU A 45 1.17 -16.11 7.34
C LEU A 45 2.69 -16.29 7.30
N ILE A 46 3.45 -15.20 7.38
CA ILE A 46 4.93 -15.22 7.36
C ILE A 46 5.46 -15.81 8.67
N LEU A 47 4.92 -15.41 9.82
CA LEU A 47 5.38 -15.87 11.13
C LEU A 47 5.05 -17.34 11.40
N ARG A 48 4.00 -17.88 10.77
CA ARG A 48 3.62 -19.30 10.87
C ARG A 48 4.49 -20.25 10.05
N GLN A 49 5.45 -19.74 9.27
CA GLN A 49 6.37 -20.61 8.54
C GLN A 49 7.24 -21.40 9.53
N ASP A 50 7.13 -22.73 9.50
CA ASP A 50 7.88 -23.62 10.39
C ASP A 50 9.38 -23.61 10.03
N PRO A 51 10.27 -23.12 10.92
CA PRO A 51 11.70 -23.03 10.66
C PRO A 51 12.34 -24.39 10.35
N SER A 52 11.79 -25.49 10.89
CA SER A 52 12.30 -26.83 10.63
C SER A 52 12.03 -27.28 9.18
N ARG A 53 10.94 -26.81 8.56
CA ARG A 53 10.60 -27.08 7.15
C ARG A 53 11.42 -26.26 6.17
N LEU A 54 12.06 -25.18 6.66
CA LEU A 54 12.94 -24.29 5.90
C LEU A 54 14.42 -24.67 6.00
N LYS A 55 14.78 -25.63 6.86
CA LYS A 55 16.17 -26.04 7.04
C LYS A 55 16.75 -26.58 5.73
N GLY A 56 17.78 -25.92 5.20
CA GLY A 56 18.42 -26.27 3.93
C GLY A 56 17.66 -25.83 2.67
N LYS A 57 16.61 -25.02 2.80
CA LYS A 57 15.87 -24.44 1.67
C LYS A 57 16.09 -22.94 1.60
N ASN A 58 16.17 -22.41 0.38
CA ASN A 58 16.11 -20.98 0.15
C ASN A 58 14.64 -20.56 0.14
N LEU A 59 14.24 -19.72 1.09
CA LEU A 59 12.90 -19.15 1.15
C LEU A 59 12.84 -17.93 0.22
N GLU A 60 11.91 -17.96 -0.73
CA GLU A 60 11.55 -16.81 -1.55
C GLU A 60 10.12 -16.39 -1.18
N ILE A 61 9.94 -15.09 -0.90
CA ILE A 61 8.64 -14.47 -0.68
C ILE A 61 8.49 -13.38 -1.73
N GLU A 62 7.48 -13.52 -2.58
CA GLU A 62 7.18 -12.58 -3.64
C GLU A 62 5.67 -12.30 -3.71
N SER A 63 5.32 -11.15 -4.29
CA SER A 63 3.94 -10.78 -4.60
C SER A 63 3.79 -10.62 -6.11
N LYS A 64 2.82 -11.32 -6.69
CA LYS A 64 2.55 -11.30 -8.14
C LYS A 64 1.22 -10.65 -8.43
N LEU A 65 1.19 -9.83 -9.48
CA LEU A 65 -0.05 -9.30 -10.05
C LEU A 65 -0.65 -10.33 -11.00
N GLY A 66 -1.96 -10.52 -10.95
CA GLY A 66 -2.63 -11.52 -11.76
C GLY A 66 -4.13 -11.57 -11.51
N ILE A 67 -4.74 -12.63 -12.04
CA ILE A 67 -6.17 -12.86 -11.95
C ILE A 67 -6.41 -14.20 -11.28
N ILE A 68 -7.38 -14.24 -10.37
CA ILE A 68 -7.87 -15.48 -9.76
C ILE A 68 -9.08 -15.94 -10.57
N TYR A 69 -9.01 -17.18 -11.04
CA TYR A 69 -10.06 -17.84 -11.81
C TYR A 69 -10.70 -18.94 -11.00
N ASP A 70 -12.02 -19.09 -11.14
CA ASP A 70 -12.72 -20.28 -10.70
C ASP A 70 -12.41 -21.42 -11.70
N LYS A 71 -12.05 -22.60 -11.17
CA LYS A 71 -11.65 -23.75 -12.00
C LYS A 71 -12.83 -24.40 -12.70
N SER A 72 -14.02 -24.30 -12.13
CA SER A 72 -15.22 -24.95 -12.68
C SER A 72 -15.78 -24.16 -13.86
N SER A 73 -15.88 -22.83 -13.72
CA SER A 73 -16.44 -21.93 -14.73
C SER A 73 -15.39 -21.37 -15.68
N GLY A 74 -14.12 -21.30 -15.25
CA GLY A 74 -13.06 -20.60 -15.96
C GLY A 74 -13.18 -19.07 -15.89
N SER A 75 -14.18 -18.55 -15.19
CA SER A 75 -14.44 -17.11 -15.04
C SER A 75 -13.59 -16.50 -13.92
N ARG A 76 -13.53 -15.17 -13.90
CA ARG A 76 -12.83 -14.44 -12.83
C ARG A 76 -13.64 -14.54 -11.55
N VAL A 77 -12.99 -14.93 -10.45
CA VAL A 77 -13.61 -15.11 -9.13
C VAL A 77 -14.30 -13.85 -8.58
N ALA A 78 -13.89 -12.67 -9.05
CA ALA A 78 -14.49 -11.40 -8.64
C ALA A 78 -15.99 -11.32 -8.94
N ASP A 79 -16.49 -12.11 -9.90
CA ASP A 79 -17.91 -12.12 -10.26
C ASP A 79 -18.76 -12.89 -9.22
N ASP A 80 -18.14 -13.81 -8.47
CA ASP A 80 -18.82 -14.72 -7.54
C ASP A 80 -18.59 -14.37 -6.05
N ILE A 81 -17.56 -13.56 -5.73
CA ILE A 81 -17.30 -13.14 -4.35
C ILE A 81 -17.95 -11.77 -4.08
N PRO A 82 -18.92 -11.67 -3.15
CA PRO A 82 -19.63 -10.43 -2.84
C PRO A 82 -18.81 -9.52 -1.92
N VAL A 83 -17.59 -9.15 -2.34
CA VAL A 83 -16.72 -8.19 -1.64
C VAL A 83 -16.32 -7.05 -2.57
N CYS A 84 -16.41 -5.83 -2.06
CA CYS A 84 -16.07 -4.62 -2.83
C CYS A 84 -14.68 -4.08 -2.50
N THR A 85 -13.93 -4.74 -1.62
CA THR A 85 -12.63 -4.29 -1.10
C THR A 85 -11.58 -5.40 -1.18
N SER A 86 -10.31 -5.01 -1.15
CA SER A 86 -9.21 -5.97 -1.07
C SER A 86 -9.35 -6.82 0.19
N SER A 87 -9.44 -8.13 0.00
CA SER A 87 -9.70 -9.10 1.06
C SER A 87 -8.79 -10.31 0.86
N ALA A 88 -8.25 -10.84 1.95
CA ALA A 88 -7.55 -12.12 1.92
C ALA A 88 -8.57 -13.25 1.73
N LEU A 89 -8.33 -14.14 0.77
CA LEU A 89 -9.18 -15.31 0.56
C LEU A 89 -8.80 -16.42 1.53
N ARG A 90 -9.80 -17.12 2.07
CA ARG A 90 -9.57 -18.27 2.95
C ARG A 90 -9.06 -19.46 2.15
N SER A 91 -8.17 -20.24 2.75
CA SER A 91 -7.57 -21.43 2.14
C SER A 91 -8.58 -22.50 1.72
N ALA A 92 -9.75 -22.55 2.35
CA ALA A 92 -10.83 -23.47 1.98
C ALA A 92 -11.27 -23.32 0.52
N TYR A 93 -11.17 -22.12 -0.05
CA TYR A 93 -11.55 -21.84 -1.44
C TYR A 93 -10.44 -22.18 -2.46
N HIS A 94 -9.23 -22.54 -2.01
CA HIS A 94 -8.10 -22.80 -2.91
C HIS A 94 -8.31 -24.01 -3.82
N GLN A 95 -9.14 -24.97 -3.41
CA GLN A 95 -9.36 -26.19 -4.20
C GLN A 95 -10.08 -25.87 -5.52
N ASP A 96 -10.97 -24.88 -5.51
CA ASP A 96 -11.78 -24.49 -6.66
C ASP A 96 -11.20 -23.29 -7.42
N MET A 97 -10.10 -22.70 -6.95
CA MET A 97 -9.53 -21.49 -7.54
C MET A 97 -8.12 -21.71 -8.11
N ARG A 98 -7.78 -20.97 -9.16
CA ARG A 98 -6.45 -20.94 -9.79
C ARG A 98 -5.98 -19.50 -9.98
N PHE A 99 -4.77 -19.19 -9.52
CA PHE A 99 -4.11 -17.93 -9.83
C PHE A 99 -3.38 -18.01 -11.18
N SER A 100 -3.50 -16.97 -12.00
CA SER A 100 -2.70 -16.78 -13.22
C SER A 100 -1.97 -15.45 -13.14
N SER A 101 -0.65 -15.48 -13.27
CA SER A 101 0.22 -14.29 -13.24
C SER A 101 0.27 -13.54 -14.59
N THR A 102 -0.64 -13.84 -15.51
CA THR A 102 -0.68 -13.20 -16.83
C THR A 102 -1.32 -11.82 -16.74
N VAL A 103 -0.63 -10.83 -17.29
CA VAL A 103 -1.12 -9.47 -17.46
C VAL A 103 -1.07 -9.15 -18.96
N ASN A 104 -2.08 -8.47 -19.48
CA ASN A 104 -2.07 -8.07 -20.89
C ASN A 104 -0.94 -7.05 -21.16
N LEU A 105 -0.44 -7.02 -22.39
CA LEU A 105 0.71 -6.19 -22.77
C LEU A 105 0.47 -4.69 -22.50
N GLN A 106 -0.75 -4.21 -22.68
CA GLN A 106 -1.07 -2.80 -22.46
C GLN A 106 -0.95 -2.42 -20.98
N SER A 107 -1.56 -3.21 -20.09
CA SER A 107 -1.45 -3.03 -18.64
C SER A 107 -0.01 -3.13 -18.17
N PHE A 108 0.77 -4.08 -18.71
CA PHE A 108 2.20 -4.18 -18.41
C PHE A 108 2.97 -2.91 -18.78
N LYS A 109 2.79 -2.40 -20.01
CA LYS A 109 3.42 -1.14 -20.46
C LYS A 109 3.03 0.04 -19.57
N THR A 110 1.75 0.16 -19.22
CA THR A 110 1.25 1.22 -18.35
C THR A 110 1.90 1.19 -16.97
N VAL A 111 2.00 0.02 -16.34
CA VAL A 111 2.67 -0.13 -15.04
C VAL A 111 4.16 0.22 -15.15
N ASN A 112 4.84 -0.28 -16.20
CA ASN A 112 6.25 0.00 -16.42
C ASN A 112 6.53 1.51 -16.60
N GLU A 113 5.72 2.20 -17.40
CA GLU A 113 5.83 3.66 -17.57
C GLU A 113 5.58 4.43 -16.27
N MET A 114 4.62 3.98 -15.46
CA MET A 114 4.35 4.57 -14.14
C MET A 114 5.54 4.40 -13.21
N LEU A 115 6.10 3.19 -13.12
CA LEU A 115 7.28 2.91 -12.31
C LEU A 115 8.47 3.75 -12.77
N ASN A 116 8.74 3.83 -14.07
CA ASN A 116 9.80 4.68 -14.63
C ASN A 116 9.63 6.15 -14.24
N LYS A 117 8.40 6.69 -14.31
CA LYS A 117 8.10 8.05 -13.85
C LYS A 117 8.34 8.23 -12.35
N TRP A 118 7.99 7.25 -11.53
CA TRP A 118 8.22 7.29 -10.09
C TRP A 118 9.69 7.25 -9.73
N VAL A 119 10.48 6.39 -10.38
CA VAL A 119 11.94 6.35 -10.16
C VAL A 119 12.57 7.71 -10.43
N VAL A 120 12.16 8.40 -11.51
CA VAL A 120 12.70 9.73 -11.84
C VAL A 120 12.25 10.82 -10.86
N LYS A 121 10.99 10.77 -10.41
CA LYS A 121 10.39 11.82 -9.55
C LYS A 121 10.55 11.58 -8.06
N SER A 122 10.96 10.39 -7.63
CA SER A 122 11.06 10.05 -6.22
C SER A 122 12.14 10.87 -5.52
N PRO A 123 11.86 11.49 -4.36
CA PRO A 123 12.90 12.14 -3.56
C PRO A 123 13.94 11.13 -3.03
N ARG A 124 13.62 9.83 -3.05
CA ARG A 124 14.51 8.71 -2.68
C ARG A 124 15.13 8.04 -3.90
N ARG A 125 15.24 8.73 -5.05
CA ARG A 125 15.78 8.16 -6.29
C ARG A 125 17.17 7.53 -6.11
N SER A 126 18.01 8.11 -5.27
CA SER A 126 19.35 7.59 -4.96
C SER A 126 19.35 6.22 -4.28
N GLU A 127 18.21 5.76 -3.79
CA GLU A 127 18.03 4.46 -3.13
C GLU A 127 17.40 3.41 -4.07
N ILE A 128 17.12 3.76 -5.33
CA ILE A 128 16.46 2.87 -6.28
C ILE A 128 17.46 2.45 -7.36
N ASP A 129 17.84 1.17 -7.33
CA ASP A 129 18.66 0.55 -8.37
C ASP A 129 17.78 0.02 -9.51
N CYS A 130 18.11 0.41 -10.75
CA CYS A 130 17.45 -0.09 -11.94
C CYS A 130 18.35 -1.10 -12.65
N LYS A 131 17.89 -2.35 -12.76
CA LYS A 131 18.58 -3.42 -13.47
C LYS A 131 17.67 -3.98 -14.55
N HIS A 132 18.14 -4.03 -15.79
CA HIS A 132 17.48 -4.70 -16.89
C HIS A 132 18.28 -5.96 -17.24
N VAL A 133 17.64 -7.12 -17.16
CA VAL A 133 18.28 -8.42 -17.37
C VAL A 133 17.51 -9.18 -18.45
N THR A 134 18.23 -9.95 -19.25
CA THR A 134 17.67 -10.89 -20.22
C THR A 134 18.28 -12.25 -19.92
N ASP A 135 17.47 -13.15 -19.38
CA ASP A 135 17.87 -14.49 -18.96
C ASP A 135 17.14 -15.56 -19.79
N VAL A 136 17.72 -16.76 -19.85
CA VAL A 136 17.12 -17.93 -20.50
C VAL A 136 17.00 -19.05 -19.48
N ASP A 137 15.77 -19.36 -19.09
CA ASP A 137 15.48 -20.46 -18.16
C ASP A 137 15.35 -21.78 -18.93
N THR A 138 16.18 -22.77 -18.59
CA THR A 138 16.11 -24.12 -19.15
C THR A 138 15.64 -25.10 -18.08
N TYR A 139 14.62 -25.91 -18.40
CA TYR A 139 14.07 -26.93 -17.52
C TYR A 139 14.41 -28.31 -18.10
N TYR A 140 15.04 -29.17 -17.29
CA TYR A 140 15.50 -30.51 -17.67
C TYR A 140 14.60 -31.61 -17.10
#